data_AF-A0A1I5H9N7-F1
#
_entry.id   AF-A0A1I5H9N7-F1
#
_cell.length_a   1.000
_cell.length_b   1.000
_cell.length_c   1.000
_cell.angle_alpha   90.00
_cell.angle_beta   90.00
_cell.angle_gamma   90.00
#
_symmetry.space_group_name_H-M   'P 1'
#
loop_
_entity.id
_entity.type
_entity.pdbx_description
1 polymer ?
#
loop_
_entity_poly.entity_id
_entity_poly.type
_entity_poly.pdbx_seq_one_letter_code
_entity_poly.pdbx_strand_id
1 'polypeptide(L)'
;MSVLAAFAAPSGPELDDLLGDAITETLPRIFAGMFDGNAQALFGTIADRNVDEFTRDVLLSAAAFLTWDGRIQRDQMRLFLERFYAEKMADDEEQVWVAWLKAIAILGWRDLAPLVDSAWNEGRIPAGLLDRRDFEEDLQAAEEAPDDIERFKSNNLGYIDDVIESLDSFRHWESDDSYEVDDSYEEEDWQSSSPLPWASPEEPTINPLRHVGRNDPCPCGSGKKFKKCCLPELEQ
;
A
#
# COMPACT_ATOMS: atom_id res chain seq x y z
N MET A 1 2.54 20.30 1.55
CA MET A 1 3.46 19.26 1.03
C MET A 1 2.62 18.02 0.88
N SER A 2 2.32 17.62 -0.35
CA SER A 2 1.53 16.41 -0.57
C SER A 2 2.39 15.21 -0.19
N VAL A 3 1.81 14.20 0.45
CA VAL A 3 2.54 12.99 0.87
C VAL A 3 3.11 12.21 -0.32
N LEU A 4 2.55 12.41 -1.51
CA LEU A 4 3.13 11.99 -2.78
C LEU A 4 4.57 12.50 -2.99
N ALA A 5 4.94 13.65 -2.43
CA ALA A 5 6.30 14.19 -2.53
C ALA A 5 7.28 13.55 -1.54
N ALA A 6 6.80 12.88 -0.49
CA ALA A 6 7.66 12.20 0.49
C ALA A 6 8.16 10.84 -0.02
N PHE A 7 7.39 10.17 -0.89
CA PHE A 7 7.73 8.88 -1.49
C PHE A 7 8.42 8.99 -2.86
N ALA A 8 8.53 10.19 -3.41
CA ALA A 8 9.25 10.45 -4.67
C ALA A 8 10.76 10.74 -4.46
N ALA A 9 11.27 10.62 -3.24
CA ALA A 9 12.70 10.71 -2.95
C ALA A 9 13.36 9.35 -3.19
N PRO A 10 14.58 9.28 -3.75
CA PRO A 10 15.27 8.02 -3.99
C PRO A 10 15.46 7.28 -2.66
N SER A 11 14.92 6.06 -2.57
CA SER A 11 15.02 5.19 -1.41
C SER A 11 16.50 4.92 -1.10
N GLY A 12 16.92 5.26 0.12
CA GLY A 12 18.20 4.81 0.65
C GLY A 12 18.06 3.39 1.22
N PRO A 13 19.16 2.62 1.32
CA PRO A 13 19.15 1.23 1.76
C PRO A 13 18.61 1.02 3.19
N GLU A 14 18.53 2.08 4.01
CA GLU A 14 17.95 2.02 5.37
C GLU A 14 16.41 1.96 5.40
N LEU A 15 15.73 2.33 4.30
CA LEU A 15 14.26 2.27 4.23
C LEU A 15 13.77 0.86 3.84
N ASP A 16 14.52 0.17 2.98
CA ASP A 16 14.20 -1.18 2.52
C ASP A 16 14.33 -2.23 3.64
N ASP A 17 15.35 -2.08 4.52
CA ASP A 17 15.58 -2.99 5.64
C ASP A 17 14.56 -2.85 6.78
N LEU A 18 13.86 -1.71 6.88
CA LEU A 18 12.88 -1.44 7.96
C LEU A 18 11.44 -1.68 7.54
N LEU A 19 11.14 -1.62 6.23
CA LEU A 19 9.78 -1.57 5.70
C LEU A 19 9.53 -2.52 4.52
N GLY A 20 10.49 -3.37 4.15
CA GLY A 20 10.46 -4.20 2.93
C GLY A 20 9.13 -4.92 2.69
N ASP A 21 8.66 -5.70 3.66
CA ASP A 21 7.40 -6.46 3.53
C ASP A 21 6.15 -5.64 3.90
N ALA A 22 6.29 -4.57 4.67
CA ALA A 22 5.18 -3.72 5.10
C ALA A 22 4.69 -2.73 4.01
N ILE A 23 5.56 -2.40 3.05
CA ILE A 23 5.32 -1.49 1.93
C ILE A 23 4.28 -2.08 0.96
N THR A 24 4.43 -3.34 0.55
CA THR A 24 3.56 -3.97 -0.45
C THR A 24 2.17 -4.30 0.12
N GLU A 25 2.10 -4.51 1.43
CA GLU A 25 0.89 -4.94 2.12
C GLU A 25 0.02 -3.79 2.64
N THR A 26 0.59 -2.80 3.34
CA THR A 26 -0.22 -1.79 4.05
C THR A 26 -0.40 -0.48 3.27
N LEU A 27 0.56 -0.13 2.41
CA LEU A 27 0.53 1.13 1.67
C LEU A 27 -0.64 1.30 0.70
N PRO A 28 -1.15 0.27 -0.01
CA PRO A 28 -2.25 0.48 -0.95
C PRO A 28 -3.49 1.07 -0.28
N ARG A 29 -3.81 0.64 0.95
CA ARG A 29 -4.92 1.16 1.77
C ARG A 29 -4.66 2.59 2.22
N ILE A 30 -3.45 2.86 2.72
CA ILE A 30 -3.04 4.19 3.16
C ILE A 30 -3.15 5.18 1.99
N PHE A 31 -2.62 4.84 0.81
CA PHE A 31 -2.71 5.69 -0.37
C PHE A 31 -4.15 5.91 -0.83
N ALA A 32 -5.01 4.89 -0.78
CA ALA A 32 -6.44 5.05 -1.09
C ALA A 32 -7.15 6.02 -0.11
N GLY A 33 -6.82 5.99 1.18
CA GLY A 33 -7.36 6.94 2.17
C GLY A 33 -6.85 8.36 2.03
N MET A 34 -5.64 8.51 1.51
CA MET A 34 -4.97 9.80 1.31
C MET A 34 -5.30 10.45 -0.04
N PHE A 35 -6.09 9.76 -0.87
CA PHE A 35 -6.49 10.26 -2.18
C PHE A 35 -7.31 11.55 -2.06
N ASP A 36 -6.76 12.64 -2.58
CA ASP A 36 -7.33 13.99 -2.55
C ASP A 36 -8.31 14.26 -3.72
N GLY A 37 -8.64 13.23 -4.52
CA GLY A 37 -9.46 13.34 -5.72
C GLY A 37 -8.68 13.57 -7.01
N ASN A 38 -7.36 13.74 -6.96
CA ASN A 38 -6.55 14.04 -8.14
C ASN A 38 -6.02 12.77 -8.83
N ALA A 39 -6.89 12.11 -9.60
CA ALA A 39 -6.52 10.92 -10.38
C ALA A 39 -5.37 11.19 -11.37
N GLN A 40 -5.30 12.40 -11.94
CA GLN A 40 -4.26 12.76 -12.89
C GLN A 40 -2.86 12.80 -12.27
N ALA A 41 -2.74 13.29 -11.04
CA ALA A 41 -1.48 13.27 -10.30
C ALA A 41 -1.05 11.84 -9.96
N LEU A 42 -2.00 11.01 -9.51
CA LEU A 42 -1.75 9.59 -9.23
C LEU A 42 -1.24 8.85 -10.48
N PHE A 43 -1.94 8.99 -11.61
CA PHE A 43 -1.51 8.41 -12.88
C PHE A 43 -0.17 8.96 -13.37
N GLY A 44 0.12 10.24 -13.10
CA GLY A 44 1.41 10.84 -13.39
C GLY A 44 2.55 10.15 -12.64
N THR A 45 2.37 9.88 -11.35
CA THR A 45 3.36 9.16 -10.53
C THR A 45 3.53 7.72 -10.99
N ILE A 46 2.44 7.00 -11.30
CA ILE A 46 2.52 5.61 -11.78
C ILE A 46 3.25 5.53 -13.13
N ALA A 47 3.09 6.53 -13.99
CA ALA A 47 3.75 6.61 -15.30
C ALA A 47 5.22 7.10 -15.23
N ASP A 48 5.65 7.65 -14.09
CA ASP A 48 7.02 8.15 -13.93
C ASP A 48 7.99 6.99 -13.70
N ARG A 49 8.79 6.69 -14.73
CA ARG A 49 9.81 5.63 -14.70
C ARG A 49 10.96 5.89 -13.72
N ASN A 50 11.05 7.08 -13.14
CA ASN A 50 12.02 7.37 -12.07
C ASN A 50 11.51 6.94 -10.69
N VAL A 51 10.23 6.59 -10.56
CA VAL A 51 9.66 6.02 -9.34
C VAL A 51 9.90 4.52 -9.34
N ASP A 52 10.27 3.99 -8.17
CA ASP A 52 10.48 2.56 -7.95
C ASP A 52 9.26 1.69 -8.37
N GLU A 53 9.52 0.51 -8.93
CA GLU A 53 8.49 -0.36 -9.52
C GLU A 53 7.49 -0.88 -8.48
N PHE A 54 7.91 -1.16 -7.25
CA PHE A 54 7.04 -1.63 -6.17
C PHE A 54 6.13 -0.49 -5.69
N THR A 55 6.66 0.72 -5.63
CA THR A 55 5.84 1.91 -5.35
C THR A 55 4.78 2.12 -6.44
N ARG A 56 5.15 1.96 -7.71
CA ARG A 56 4.22 2.09 -8.85
C ARG A 56 3.17 0.99 -8.85
N ASP A 57 3.54 -0.25 -8.52
CA ASP A 57 2.64 -1.39 -8.34
C ASP A 57 1.57 -1.10 -7.28
N VAL A 58 1.99 -0.67 -6.08
CA VAL A 58 1.11 -0.29 -4.98
C VAL A 58 0.14 0.81 -5.38
N LEU A 59 0.64 1.87 -6.04
CA LEU A 59 -0.18 2.99 -6.48
C LEU A 59 -1.19 2.59 -7.56
N LEU A 60 -0.81 1.68 -8.45
CA LEU A 60 -1.69 1.16 -9.51
C LEU A 60 -2.80 0.27 -8.93
N SER A 61 -2.44 -0.59 -7.98
CA SER A 61 -3.38 -1.39 -7.19
C SER A 61 -4.38 -0.49 -6.43
N ALA A 62 -3.90 0.57 -5.78
CA ALA A 62 -4.76 1.58 -5.14
C ALA A 62 -5.66 2.31 -6.14
N ALA A 63 -5.16 2.66 -7.33
CA ALA A 63 -5.96 3.28 -8.38
C ALA A 63 -7.10 2.37 -8.87
N ALA A 64 -6.85 1.06 -8.96
CA ALA A 64 -7.87 0.08 -9.31
C ALA A 64 -8.96 0.00 -8.23
N PHE A 65 -8.60 -0.04 -6.95
CA PHE A 65 -9.56 0.01 -5.84
C PHE A 65 -10.38 1.31 -5.84
N LEU A 66 -9.74 2.46 -6.00
CA LEU A 66 -10.42 3.77 -6.08
C LEU A 66 -11.35 3.87 -7.29
N THR A 67 -11.06 3.15 -8.37
CA THR A 67 -11.93 3.06 -9.55
C THR A 67 -13.15 2.19 -9.26
N TRP A 68 -12.97 1.08 -8.54
CA TRP A 68 -14.07 0.26 -8.07
C TRP A 68 -14.99 1.00 -7.09
N ASP A 69 -14.42 1.71 -6.11
CA ASP A 69 -15.13 2.56 -5.13
C ASP A 69 -15.75 3.82 -5.77
N GLY A 70 -15.57 4.03 -7.08
CA GLY A 70 -16.17 5.15 -7.82
C GLY A 70 -15.54 6.52 -7.54
N ARG A 71 -14.41 6.59 -6.82
CA ARG A 71 -13.63 7.83 -6.60
C ARG A 71 -12.79 8.21 -7.81
N ILE A 72 -12.41 7.23 -8.64
CA ILE A 72 -11.80 7.43 -9.96
C ILE A 72 -12.81 7.02 -11.02
N GLN A 73 -12.97 7.83 -12.06
CA GLN A 73 -13.88 7.50 -13.17
C GLN A 73 -13.34 6.31 -13.96
N ARG A 74 -14.21 5.32 -14.23
CA ARG A 74 -13.84 4.10 -14.98
C ARG A 74 -13.19 4.40 -16.33
N ASP A 75 -13.69 5.39 -17.07
CA ASP A 75 -13.12 5.79 -18.36
C ASP A 75 -11.68 6.34 -18.23
N GLN A 76 -11.39 7.06 -17.14
CA GLN A 76 -10.04 7.60 -16.91
C GLN A 76 -9.05 6.47 -16.61
N MET A 77 -9.42 5.53 -15.75
CA MET A 77 -8.59 4.37 -15.43
C MET A 77 -8.39 3.47 -16.65
N ARG A 78 -9.44 3.25 -17.45
CA ARG A 78 -9.35 2.46 -18.69
C ARG A 78 -8.37 3.06 -19.68
N LEU A 79 -8.53 4.35 -20.00
CA LEU A 79 -7.63 5.07 -20.89
C LEU A 79 -6.19 5.05 -20.37
N PHE A 80 -6.01 5.13 -19.06
CA PHE A 80 -4.69 5.02 -18.43
C PHE A 80 -4.06 3.64 -18.67
N LEU A 81 -4.77 2.54 -18.42
CA LEU A 81 -4.24 1.18 -18.62
C LEU A 81 -3.93 0.88 -20.10
N GLU A 82 -4.81 1.31 -21.01
CA GLU A 82 -4.58 1.18 -22.46
C GLU A 82 -3.32 1.95 -22.90
N ARG A 83 -3.14 3.17 -22.39
CA ARG A 83 -1.97 4.00 -22.66
C ARG A 83 -0.70 3.45 -22.02
N PHE A 84 -0.78 2.93 -20.80
CA PHE A 84 0.32 2.28 -20.09
C PHE A 84 0.93 1.16 -20.93
N TYR A 85 0.06 0.34 -21.54
CA TYR A 85 0.46 -0.67 -22.51
C TYR A 85 1.04 -0.07 -23.78
N ALA A 86 0.31 0.85 -24.44
CA ALA A 86 0.68 1.35 -25.77
C ALA A 86 1.99 2.14 -25.78
N GLU A 87 2.26 2.90 -24.71
CA GLU A 87 3.44 3.76 -24.59
C GLU A 87 4.63 3.06 -23.90
N LYS A 88 4.46 1.79 -23.49
CA LYS A 88 5.49 1.00 -22.79
C LYS A 88 6.08 1.77 -21.60
N MET A 89 5.20 2.10 -20.65
CA MET A 89 5.54 2.93 -19.48
C MET A 89 6.40 2.22 -18.42
N ALA A 90 6.72 0.95 -18.61
CA ALA A 90 7.58 0.13 -17.75
C ALA A 90 8.48 -0.74 -18.64
N ASP A 91 9.68 -1.08 -18.16
CA ASP A 91 10.51 -2.07 -18.84
C ASP A 91 9.88 -3.47 -18.74
N ASP A 92 10.35 -4.38 -19.61
CA ASP A 92 9.82 -5.76 -19.64
C ASP A 92 10.21 -6.48 -18.33
N GLU A 93 9.31 -7.34 -17.84
CA GLU A 93 9.47 -8.09 -16.59
C GLU A 93 9.45 -7.26 -15.29
N GLU A 94 9.19 -5.94 -15.36
CA GLU A 94 8.95 -5.14 -14.14
C GLU A 94 7.67 -5.58 -13.41
N GLN A 95 7.71 -5.51 -12.08
CA GLN A 95 6.63 -5.86 -11.16
C GLN A 95 5.33 -5.10 -11.44
N VAL A 96 5.43 -3.84 -11.88
CA VAL A 96 4.26 -2.99 -12.17
C VAL A 96 3.35 -3.57 -13.28
N TRP A 97 3.87 -4.44 -14.17
CA TRP A 97 3.03 -5.16 -15.14
C TRP A 97 2.06 -6.15 -14.47
N VAL A 98 2.44 -6.68 -13.30
CA VAL A 98 1.58 -7.56 -12.49
C VAL A 98 0.42 -6.75 -11.89
N ALA A 99 0.67 -5.57 -11.31
CA ALA A 99 -0.43 -4.68 -10.91
C ALA A 99 -1.31 -4.25 -12.09
N TRP A 100 -0.72 -4.02 -13.27
CA TRP A 100 -1.47 -3.62 -14.46
C TRP A 100 -2.48 -4.68 -14.90
N LEU A 101 -2.07 -5.95 -15.01
CA LEU A 101 -2.99 -7.02 -15.39
C LEU A 101 -4.00 -7.32 -14.27
N LYS A 102 -3.57 -7.26 -12.99
CA LYS A 102 -4.46 -7.46 -11.84
C LYS A 102 -5.55 -6.40 -11.80
N ALA A 103 -5.21 -5.13 -12.07
CA ALA A 103 -6.18 -4.05 -12.17
C ALA A 103 -7.26 -4.34 -13.23
N ILE A 104 -6.88 -4.90 -14.38
CA ILE A 104 -7.82 -5.30 -15.44
C ILE A 104 -8.73 -6.43 -14.94
N ALA A 105 -8.16 -7.43 -14.27
CA ALA A 105 -8.90 -8.58 -13.72
C ALA A 105 -9.93 -8.14 -12.67
N ILE A 106 -9.49 -7.48 -11.59
CA ILE A 106 -10.34 -7.12 -10.44
C ILE A 106 -11.42 -6.07 -10.77
N LEU A 107 -11.24 -5.31 -11.85
CA LEU A 107 -12.23 -4.37 -12.38
C LEU A 107 -13.26 -4.99 -13.33
N GLY A 108 -13.10 -6.28 -13.68
CA GLY A 108 -14.03 -7.01 -14.54
C GLY A 108 -13.92 -6.62 -16.02
N TRP A 109 -12.76 -6.20 -16.51
CA TRP A 109 -12.60 -5.66 -17.87
C TRP A 109 -12.24 -6.73 -18.89
N ARG A 110 -13.20 -7.62 -19.15
CA ARG A 110 -13.07 -8.76 -20.08
C ARG A 110 -12.65 -8.37 -21.49
N ASP A 111 -13.09 -7.23 -21.97
CA ASP A 111 -12.74 -6.73 -23.30
C ASP A 111 -11.28 -6.28 -23.44
N LEU A 112 -10.57 -6.08 -22.32
CA LEU A 112 -9.11 -5.85 -22.30
C LEU A 112 -8.29 -7.14 -22.15
N ALA A 113 -8.91 -8.31 -21.97
CA ALA A 113 -8.18 -9.58 -21.87
C ALA A 113 -7.24 -9.88 -23.06
N PRO A 114 -7.61 -9.59 -24.33
CA PRO A 114 -6.68 -9.76 -25.45
C PRO A 114 -5.42 -8.87 -25.36
N LEU A 115 -5.51 -7.73 -24.67
CA LEU A 115 -4.37 -6.85 -24.42
C LEU A 115 -3.42 -7.48 -23.41
N VAL A 116 -3.96 -8.14 -22.37
CA VAL A 116 -3.18 -8.88 -21.38
C VAL A 116 -2.49 -10.09 -22.03
N ASP A 117 -3.19 -10.82 -22.89
CA ASP A 117 -2.59 -11.90 -23.68
C ASP A 117 -1.42 -11.41 -24.54
N SER A 118 -1.56 -10.22 -25.13
CA SER A 118 -0.50 -9.60 -25.92
C SER A 118 0.69 -9.22 -25.03
N ALA A 119 0.47 -8.69 -23.83
CA ALA A 119 1.53 -8.39 -22.87
C ALA A 119 2.35 -9.63 -22.48
N TRP A 120 1.70 -10.78 -22.25
CA TRP A 120 2.40 -12.05 -22.01
C TRP A 120 3.20 -12.52 -23.22
N ASN A 121 2.58 -12.47 -24.41
CA ASN A 121 3.24 -12.94 -25.64
C ASN A 121 4.44 -12.06 -26.03
N GLU A 122 4.43 -10.79 -25.64
CA GLU A 122 5.53 -9.86 -25.82
C GLU A 122 6.60 -9.96 -24.72
N GLY A 123 6.40 -10.79 -23.69
CA GLY A 123 7.36 -10.99 -22.60
C GLY A 123 7.41 -9.85 -21.58
N ARG A 124 6.33 -9.05 -21.46
CA ARG A 124 6.31 -7.90 -20.55
C ARG A 124 6.05 -8.30 -19.10
N ILE A 125 5.33 -9.39 -18.88
CA ILE A 125 4.90 -9.82 -17.55
C ILE A 125 5.95 -10.78 -16.98
N PRO A 126 6.49 -10.52 -15.77
CA PRO A 126 7.48 -11.41 -15.16
C PRO A 126 6.92 -12.82 -14.94
N ALA A 127 7.73 -13.82 -15.28
CA ALA A 127 7.33 -15.23 -15.21
C ALA A 127 7.27 -15.73 -13.76
N GLY A 128 6.29 -16.60 -13.46
CA GLY A 128 6.23 -17.35 -12.19
C GLY A 128 5.53 -16.64 -11.03
N LEU A 129 5.14 -15.38 -11.19
CA LEU A 129 4.36 -14.63 -10.18
C LEU A 129 2.84 -14.77 -10.38
N LEU A 130 2.38 -14.79 -11.62
CA LEU A 130 0.96 -14.89 -11.96
C LEU A 130 0.82 -15.52 -13.34
N ASP A 131 0.01 -16.57 -13.44
CA ASP A 131 -0.25 -17.28 -14.68
C ASP A 131 -1.59 -16.88 -15.34
N ARG A 132 -1.80 -17.34 -16.58
CA ARG A 132 -3.03 -17.02 -17.32
C ARG A 132 -4.30 -17.49 -16.64
N ARG A 133 -4.23 -18.59 -15.87
CA ARG A 133 -5.36 -19.14 -15.16
C ARG A 133 -5.70 -18.27 -13.96
N ASP A 134 -4.70 -17.81 -13.20
CA ASP A 134 -4.91 -16.90 -12.07
C ASP A 134 -5.64 -15.62 -12.52
N PHE A 135 -5.21 -15.02 -13.64
CA PHE A 135 -5.90 -13.87 -14.23
C PHE A 135 -7.35 -14.15 -14.64
N GLU A 136 -7.61 -15.30 -15.27
CA GLU A 136 -8.94 -15.66 -15.72
C GLU A 136 -9.88 -15.92 -14.52
N GLU A 137 -9.38 -16.56 -13.46
CA GLU A 137 -10.11 -16.81 -12.22
C GLU A 137 -10.49 -15.49 -11.52
N ASP A 138 -9.54 -14.56 -11.36
CA ASP A 138 -9.79 -13.24 -10.77
C ASP A 138 -10.79 -12.42 -11.58
N LEU A 139 -10.67 -12.47 -12.91
CA LEU A 139 -11.55 -11.74 -13.80
C LEU A 139 -12.97 -12.30 -13.82
N GLN A 140 -13.12 -13.63 -13.85
CA GLN A 140 -14.41 -14.28 -13.75
C GLN A 140 -15.07 -13.96 -12.41
N ALA A 141 -14.32 -14.00 -11.30
CA ALA A 141 -14.83 -13.62 -9.99
C ALA A 141 -15.33 -12.17 -9.95
N ALA A 142 -14.61 -11.24 -10.59
CA ALA A 142 -15.04 -9.84 -10.71
C ALA A 142 -16.29 -9.64 -11.59
N GLU A 143 -16.48 -10.47 -12.62
CA GLU A 143 -17.70 -10.46 -13.45
C GLU A 143 -18.92 -11.02 -12.72
N GLU A 144 -18.73 -12.09 -11.95
CA GLU A 144 -19.79 -12.75 -11.19
C GLU A 144 -20.25 -11.92 -9.98
N ALA A 145 -19.32 -11.22 -9.33
CA ALA A 145 -19.56 -10.46 -8.11
C ALA A 145 -18.95 -9.04 -8.17
N PRO A 146 -19.49 -8.14 -9.03
CA PRO A 146 -18.88 -6.82 -9.30
C PRO A 146 -18.85 -5.88 -8.09
N ASP A 147 -19.69 -6.10 -7.09
CA ASP A 147 -19.77 -5.29 -5.86
C ASP A 147 -19.12 -5.96 -4.64
N ASP A 148 -18.50 -7.14 -4.81
CA ASP A 148 -17.86 -7.87 -3.71
C ASP A 148 -16.47 -7.31 -3.38
N ILE A 149 -16.35 -6.64 -2.23
CA ILE A 149 -15.09 -6.08 -1.74
C ILE A 149 -14.06 -7.16 -1.40
N GLU A 150 -14.49 -8.38 -1.08
CA GLU A 150 -13.60 -9.44 -0.60
C GLU A 150 -12.54 -9.83 -1.65
N ARG A 151 -12.84 -9.63 -2.95
CA ARG A 151 -11.89 -9.87 -4.04
C ARG A 151 -10.65 -8.96 -4.01
N PHE A 152 -10.70 -7.87 -3.26
CA PHE A 152 -9.57 -6.96 -3.09
C PHE A 152 -8.64 -7.39 -1.93
N LYS A 153 -9.06 -8.34 -1.07
CA LYS A 153 -8.26 -8.81 0.08
C LYS A 153 -6.98 -9.53 -0.34
N SER A 154 -6.99 -10.31 -1.43
CA SER A 154 -5.80 -10.96 -1.99
C SER A 154 -4.74 -9.98 -2.48
N ASN A 155 -5.12 -8.71 -2.69
CA ASN A 155 -4.22 -7.61 -3.06
C ASN A 155 -4.01 -6.63 -1.89
N ASN A 156 -4.39 -7.03 -0.67
CA ASN A 156 -4.35 -6.22 0.54
C ASN A 156 -5.06 -4.85 0.41
N LEU A 157 -6.09 -4.76 -0.43
CA LEU A 157 -6.88 -3.55 -0.68
C LEU A 157 -8.20 -3.61 0.10
N GLY A 158 -8.63 -2.48 0.67
CA GLY A 158 -9.82 -2.39 1.53
C GLY A 158 -9.97 -1.02 2.18
N TYR A 159 -11.10 -0.77 2.87
CA TYR A 159 -11.31 0.47 3.62
C TYR A 159 -10.43 0.53 4.88
N ILE A 160 -10.00 1.73 5.26
CA ILE A 160 -9.09 1.98 6.41
C ILE A 160 -9.76 1.77 7.78
N ASP A 161 -11.07 1.53 7.85
CA ASP A 161 -11.75 1.30 9.13
C ASP A 161 -11.33 -0.04 9.81
N ASP A 162 -10.68 -0.96 9.08
CA ASP A 162 -10.13 -2.24 9.59
C ASP A 162 -8.61 -2.20 9.89
N VAL A 163 -8.06 -1.03 10.21
CA VAL A 163 -6.63 -0.90 10.60
C VAL A 163 -6.32 -1.66 11.90
N ILE A 164 -7.28 -1.77 12.83
CA ILE A 164 -7.07 -2.50 14.08
C ILE A 164 -7.05 -4.01 13.83
N GLU A 165 -7.94 -4.52 12.97
CA GLU A 165 -7.97 -5.95 12.62
C GLU A 165 -6.75 -6.35 11.77
N SER A 166 -6.26 -5.44 10.92
CA SER A 166 -5.04 -5.66 10.13
C SER A 166 -3.77 -5.74 11.00
N LEU A 167 -3.72 -5.03 12.13
CA LEU A 167 -2.60 -5.11 13.08
C LEU A 167 -2.65 -6.34 14.01
N ASP A 168 -3.79 -7.00 14.15
CA ASP A 168 -3.90 -8.25 14.91
C ASP A 168 -3.41 -9.47 14.11
N SER A 169 -3.45 -9.41 12.76
CA SER A 169 -2.82 -10.40 11.88
C SER A 169 -1.29 -10.41 12.04
N PHE A 170 -0.67 -9.24 12.23
CA PHE A 170 0.76 -9.11 12.56
C PHE A 170 1.13 -9.81 13.87
N ARG A 171 0.18 -10.01 14.78
CA ARG A 171 0.41 -10.64 16.07
C ARG A 171 0.34 -12.18 16.03
N HIS A 172 -0.19 -12.74 14.94
CA HIS A 172 -0.35 -14.19 14.73
C HIS A 172 0.68 -14.79 13.76
N TRP A 173 1.44 -13.97 13.04
CA TRP A 173 2.54 -14.46 12.18
C TRP A 173 3.85 -14.72 12.95
N GLU A 174 3.88 -14.59 14.27
CA GLU A 174 4.98 -15.12 15.09
C GLU A 174 4.78 -16.62 15.44
N SER A 175 3.65 -17.25 15.07
CA SER A 175 3.35 -18.61 15.51
C SER A 175 3.30 -19.71 14.44
N ASP A 176 3.47 -19.40 13.14
CA ASP A 176 3.27 -20.43 12.09
C ASP A 176 4.41 -20.58 11.07
N ASP A 177 5.59 -20.04 11.38
CA ASP A 177 6.82 -20.41 10.68
C ASP A 177 7.38 -21.72 11.25
N SER A 178 6.81 -22.83 10.80
CA SER A 178 7.44 -24.15 10.90
C SER A 178 8.61 -24.27 9.92
N TYR A 179 9.71 -23.56 10.22
CA TYR A 179 11.01 -23.98 9.72
C TYR A 179 11.39 -25.27 10.45
N GLU A 180 11.50 -26.39 9.74
CA GLU A 180 12.22 -27.57 10.24
C GLU A 180 13.68 -27.16 10.47
N VAL A 181 14.00 -26.78 11.70
CA VAL A 181 15.37 -26.59 12.15
C VAL A 181 16.02 -27.98 12.20
N ASP A 182 17.06 -28.17 11.39
CA ASP A 182 17.94 -29.33 11.46
C ASP A 182 18.65 -29.37 12.83
N ASP A 183 18.24 -30.33 13.65
CA ASP A 183 18.54 -30.48 15.08
C ASP A 183 19.92 -31.14 15.31
N SER A 184 20.98 -30.60 14.70
CA SER A 184 22.34 -31.18 14.75
C SER A 184 23.42 -30.32 15.40
N TYR A 185 23.05 -29.32 16.20
CA TYR A 185 24.01 -28.56 17.02
C TYR A 185 23.70 -28.73 18.51
N GLU A 186 24.71 -29.20 19.24
CA GLU A 186 24.67 -29.56 20.66
C GLU A 186 24.23 -28.38 21.54
N GLU A 187 23.31 -28.65 22.48
CA GLU A 187 22.79 -27.71 23.48
C GLU A 187 23.91 -27.11 24.34
N GLU A 188 24.31 -25.86 24.07
CA GLU A 188 25.05 -25.04 25.03
C GLU A 188 24.13 -24.01 25.71
N ASP A 189 23.82 -24.35 26.96
CA ASP A 189 23.31 -23.55 28.08
C ASP A 189 23.22 -22.03 27.86
N TRP A 190 22.04 -21.56 27.46
CA TRP A 190 21.73 -20.13 27.36
C TRP A 190 20.82 -19.65 28.51
N GLN A 191 21.02 -20.17 29.72
CA GLN A 191 20.54 -19.50 30.94
C GLN A 191 21.47 -18.36 31.37
N SER A 192 21.71 -17.38 30.50
CA SER A 192 22.22 -16.06 30.90
C SER A 192 22.39 -15.13 29.69
N SER A 193 21.45 -14.23 29.45
CA SER A 193 21.81 -12.82 29.22
C SER A 193 20.73 -11.88 29.73
N SER A 194 21.20 -10.87 30.46
CA SER A 194 20.44 -9.73 30.97
C SER A 194 19.76 -8.93 29.85
N PRO A 195 18.67 -8.20 30.16
CA PRO A 195 18.04 -7.26 29.24
C PRO A 195 19.03 -6.19 28.76
N LEU A 196 18.95 -5.83 27.48
CA LEU A 196 19.77 -4.79 26.86
C LEU A 196 19.58 -3.43 27.57
N PRO A 197 20.66 -2.67 27.86
CA PRO A 197 20.63 -1.51 28.76
C PRO A 197 19.88 -0.25 28.27
N TRP A 198 19.27 -0.28 27.09
CA TRP A 198 18.57 0.88 26.50
C TRP A 198 17.07 0.67 26.28
N ALA A 199 16.56 -0.55 26.50
CA ALA A 199 15.12 -0.83 26.47
C ALA A 199 14.49 -0.39 27.80
N SER A 200 14.39 0.92 28.01
CA SER A 200 13.47 1.46 29.01
C SER A 200 12.07 1.42 28.38
N PRO A 201 11.07 0.79 29.03
CA PRO A 201 9.70 0.89 28.58
C PRO A 201 9.22 2.30 28.91
N GLU A 202 9.49 3.26 28.03
CA GLU A 202 8.84 4.56 28.13
C GLU A 202 7.38 4.35 27.69
N GLU A 203 6.46 4.62 28.62
CA GLU A 203 5.03 4.58 28.34
C GLU A 203 4.72 5.52 27.15
N PRO A 204 3.82 5.12 26.23
CA PRO A 204 3.51 5.92 25.06
C PRO A 204 3.01 7.30 25.50
N THR A 205 3.64 8.34 24.96
CA THR A 205 3.32 9.73 25.29
C THR A 205 1.94 10.11 24.77
N ILE A 206 0.92 10.09 25.63
CA ILE A 206 -0.45 10.48 25.27
C ILE A 206 -0.53 12.01 25.20
N ASN A 207 -0.86 12.57 24.03
CA ASN A 207 -1.16 14.00 23.91
C ASN A 207 -2.57 14.30 24.48
N PRO A 208 -2.68 14.97 25.65
CA PRO A 208 -3.96 15.25 26.28
C PRO A 208 -4.81 16.28 25.51
N LEU A 209 -4.23 17.00 24.55
CA LEU A 209 -4.88 18.05 23.78
C LEU A 209 -5.28 17.63 22.36
N ARG A 210 -5.26 16.32 22.05
CA ARG A 210 -5.63 15.77 20.73
C ARG A 210 -7.02 16.19 20.24
N HIS A 211 -7.91 16.59 21.14
CA HIS A 211 -9.29 16.99 20.85
C HIS A 211 -9.47 18.50 20.65
N VAL A 212 -8.40 19.30 20.77
CA VAL A 212 -8.49 20.77 20.67
C VAL A 212 -8.08 21.23 19.28
N GLY A 213 -9.03 21.76 18.52
CA GLY A 213 -8.78 22.31 17.20
C GLY A 213 -7.98 23.61 17.26
N ARG A 214 -7.14 23.83 16.23
CA ARG A 214 -6.25 25.00 16.13
C ARG A 214 -6.95 26.37 16.31
N ASN A 215 -8.23 26.46 15.96
CA ASN A 215 -9.03 27.70 16.08
C ASN A 215 -9.96 27.74 17.30
N ASP A 216 -10.02 26.68 18.11
CA ASP A 216 -10.93 26.57 19.25
C ASP A 216 -10.48 27.47 20.41
N PRO A 217 -11.40 27.83 21.33
CA PRO A 217 -11.04 28.50 22.57
C PRO A 217 -9.96 27.70 23.31
N CYS A 218 -8.90 28.39 23.74
CA CYS A 218 -7.76 27.74 24.37
C CYS A 218 -8.16 27.17 25.74
N PRO A 219 -7.85 25.89 26.04
CA PRO A 219 -8.26 25.22 27.28
C PRO A 219 -7.57 25.78 28.53
N CYS A 220 -6.54 26.62 28.38
CA CYS A 220 -5.91 27.34 29.50
C CYS A 220 -6.77 28.49 30.07
N GLY A 221 -7.96 28.74 29.50
CA GLY A 221 -8.90 29.76 30.00
C GLY A 221 -8.59 31.19 29.56
N SER A 222 -7.65 31.39 28.63
CA SER A 222 -7.25 32.73 28.17
C SER A 222 -8.29 33.45 27.30
N GLY A 223 -9.33 32.75 26.84
CA GLY A 223 -10.33 33.27 25.90
C GLY A 223 -9.83 33.49 24.47
N LYS A 224 -8.55 33.19 24.18
CA LYS A 224 -7.94 33.29 22.84
C LYS A 224 -8.10 31.98 22.07
N LYS A 225 -7.96 32.02 20.75
CA LYS A 225 -7.87 30.81 19.91
C LYS A 225 -6.59 30.04 20.22
N PHE A 226 -6.64 28.70 20.26
CA PHE A 226 -5.52 27.83 20.64
C PHE A 226 -4.21 28.15 19.90
N LYS A 227 -4.27 28.38 18.58
CA LYS A 227 -3.12 28.78 17.75
C LYS A 227 -2.42 30.08 18.12
N LYS A 228 -3.10 30.97 18.85
CA LYS A 228 -2.58 32.28 19.28
C LYS A 228 -2.29 32.30 20.78
N CYS A 229 -2.32 31.14 21.44
CA CYS A 229 -2.12 31.00 22.87
C CYS A 229 -1.09 29.90 23.13
N CYS A 230 -1.52 28.69 23.48
CA CYS A 230 -0.61 27.63 23.94
C CYS A 230 0.01 26.79 22.82
N LEU A 231 -0.52 26.81 21.60
CA LEU A 231 0.05 26.01 20.51
C LEU A 231 1.52 26.37 20.19
N PRO A 232 1.93 27.65 20.06
CA PRO A 232 3.33 28.01 19.81
C PRO A 232 4.30 27.65 20.96
N GLU A 233 3.79 27.42 22.18
CA GLU A 233 4.57 27.06 23.36
C GLU A 233 4.78 25.54 23.46
N LEU A 234 3.96 24.75 22.76
CA LEU A 234 4.05 23.28 22.69
C LEU A 234 4.88 22.79 21.49
N GLU A 235 5.18 23.67 20.54
CA GLU A 235 5.94 23.39 19.32
C GLU A 235 7.44 23.80 19.43
N GLN A 236 7.93 24.16 20.63
CA GLN A 236 9.32 24.52 20.96
C GLN A 236 9.96 23.46 21.85
#